data_AF-A0A5J9WNG0-F1
#
_entry.id   AF-A0A5J9WNG0-F1
#
_cell.length_a   1.000
_cell.length_b   1.000
_cell.length_c   1.000
_cell.angle_alpha   90.00
_cell.angle_beta   90.00
_cell.angle_gamma   90.00
#
_symmetry.space_group_name_H-M   'P 1'
#
loop_
_entity.id
_entity.type
_entity.pdbx_description
1 polymer ?
#
loop_
_entity_poly.entity_id
_entity_poly.type
_entity_poly.pdbx_seq_one_letter_code
_entity_poly.pdbx_strand_id
1 'polypeptide(L)'
;MPSPAQERWTILAGIPKVVGDEEAGGMSPLGTTIAVDCNDAPCASVLTVPRRVSSEPTTISYPYVAAADPSGLILLSATQPHSNLSTMVSYRLCDAPTGKSVGIPRHNRPMGLHGSNAGLIRRDRDFMIAELRPTHDGSGRATLLCFRAGKHEWTVKELAYSPPLHRRFFGEGVVSHAGMLWWVDLSYGILACNPFDDEPEILYVPLPKVVDELPVNPANRGVYSCLKVSGGRLRYLQIHGTSDAPVVTMWALTDPPCAAEWNHERSVPLSDIWTDPNYLDTKLPWSIPALALLHPTDPDKVYFFLSSYIFAVDLRLKKVVECNGFVMPGPPSHMKLSSHFVHAWKYDPSYILGRDFLPKCFKENKVSLDPKYKKYMKNYIKRLTAAQIRMTQATPVTTPVIPVTTPFIPVTTPFIPVTTRHPNNRLKRFRDHDHMVMEEQLTKRMKLEAMMTW
;
A
#
# COMPACT_ATOMS: atom_id res chain seq x y z
N MET A 1 3.67 -31.11 29.81
CA MET A 1 3.11 -29.78 29.55
C MET A 1 2.40 -29.87 28.21
N PRO A 2 1.10 -29.58 28.09
CA PRO A 2 0.52 -29.38 26.77
C PRO A 2 1.27 -28.21 26.12
N SER A 3 1.64 -28.37 24.84
CA SER A 3 2.17 -27.29 24.02
C SER A 3 1.26 -26.07 24.21
N PRO A 4 1.79 -24.84 24.43
CA PRO A 4 0.94 -23.66 24.37
C PRO A 4 0.18 -23.73 23.05
N ALA A 5 -1.15 -23.55 23.11
CA ALA A 5 -1.99 -23.56 21.92
C ALA A 5 -1.36 -22.58 20.91
N GLN A 6 -0.87 -23.11 19.79
CA GLN A 6 -0.18 -22.30 18.80
C GLN A 6 -1.19 -21.29 18.27
N GLU A 7 -1.00 -20.00 18.59
CA GLU A 7 -1.90 -18.95 18.15
C GLU A 7 -2.05 -19.03 16.63
N ARG A 8 -3.27 -19.31 16.16
CA ARG A 8 -3.54 -19.41 14.74
C ARG A 8 -3.43 -18.04 14.10
N TRP A 9 -2.71 -17.96 12.99
CA TRP A 9 -2.51 -16.75 12.22
C TRP A 9 -2.41 -17.08 10.74
N THR A 10 -2.61 -16.07 9.89
CA THR A 10 -2.48 -16.20 8.43
C THR A 10 -1.85 -14.96 7.80
N ILE A 11 -1.39 -15.09 6.56
CA ILE A 11 -0.90 -13.99 5.73
C ILE A 11 -2.09 -13.44 4.93
N LEU A 12 -2.66 -12.33 5.36
CA LEU A 12 -3.74 -11.66 4.62
C LEU A 12 -3.15 -10.80 3.50
N ALA A 13 -3.57 -11.09 2.27
CA ALA A 13 -3.26 -10.29 1.10
C ALA A 13 -3.83 -8.88 1.20
N GLY A 14 -3.02 -7.89 0.81
CA GLY A 14 -3.35 -6.48 0.84
C GLY A 14 -4.33 -6.06 -0.26
N ILE A 15 -4.39 -6.78 -1.38
CA ILE A 15 -5.34 -6.49 -2.46
C ILE A 15 -6.45 -7.54 -2.45
N PRO A 16 -7.72 -7.15 -2.26
CA PRO A 16 -8.83 -8.08 -2.28
C PRO A 16 -9.14 -8.55 -3.72
N LYS A 17 -9.69 -9.77 -3.82
CA LYS A 17 -10.29 -10.28 -5.05
C LYS A 17 -11.64 -9.60 -5.26
N VAL A 18 -11.82 -8.91 -6.37
CA VAL A 18 -13.10 -8.29 -6.74
C VAL A 18 -13.85 -9.22 -7.69
N VAL A 19 -15.10 -9.55 -7.38
CA VAL A 19 -15.95 -10.46 -8.17
C VAL A 19 -17.23 -9.79 -8.64
N GLY A 20 -17.86 -10.34 -9.69
CA GLY A 20 -19.16 -9.89 -10.17
C GLY A 20 -20.24 -9.99 -9.09
N ASP A 21 -21.22 -9.11 -9.10
CA ASP A 21 -22.27 -9.09 -8.07
C ASP A 21 -23.13 -10.38 -8.08
N GLU A 22 -23.31 -11.00 -9.25
CA GLU A 22 -24.02 -12.28 -9.42
C GLU A 22 -23.22 -13.47 -8.86
N GLU A 23 -21.91 -13.52 -9.15
CA GLU A 23 -20.98 -14.51 -8.59
C GLU A 23 -20.89 -14.39 -7.06
N ALA A 24 -20.89 -13.16 -6.54
CA ALA A 24 -20.96 -12.90 -5.11
C ALA A 24 -22.29 -13.34 -4.47
N GLY A 25 -23.39 -13.33 -5.22
CA GLY A 25 -24.69 -13.82 -4.78
C GLY A 25 -24.70 -15.34 -4.53
N GLY A 26 -23.80 -16.08 -5.18
CA GLY A 26 -23.60 -17.52 -4.96
C GLY A 26 -22.72 -17.89 -3.76
N MET A 27 -22.09 -16.91 -3.08
CA MET A 27 -21.11 -17.18 -2.01
C MET A 27 -21.72 -17.60 -0.65
N SER A 28 -23.04 -17.51 -0.45
CA SER A 28 -23.81 -18.17 0.65
C SER A 28 -25.27 -17.66 0.76
N PRO A 29 -26.18 -18.39 1.45
CA PRO A 29 -27.63 -18.15 1.42
C PRO A 29 -28.16 -16.98 2.30
N LEU A 30 -27.31 -16.05 2.76
CA LEU A 30 -27.63 -15.16 3.90
C LEU A 30 -27.35 -13.66 3.70
N GLY A 31 -27.15 -13.18 2.48
CA GLY A 31 -26.92 -11.74 2.24
C GLY A 31 -25.54 -11.26 2.72
N THR A 32 -24.55 -12.15 2.76
CA THR A 32 -23.15 -11.84 2.98
C THR A 32 -22.62 -10.92 1.88
N THR A 33 -21.84 -9.92 2.27
CA THR A 33 -21.30 -8.89 1.36
C THR A 33 -19.83 -9.08 1.04
N ILE A 34 -19.08 -9.82 1.84
CA ILE A 34 -17.66 -10.12 1.66
C ILE A 34 -17.37 -11.53 2.21
N ALA A 35 -16.25 -12.13 1.82
CA ALA A 35 -15.78 -13.42 2.33
C ALA A 35 -14.25 -13.41 2.44
N VAL A 36 -13.66 -14.19 3.35
CA VAL A 36 -12.21 -14.36 3.44
C VAL A 36 -11.86 -15.82 3.31
N ASP A 37 -11.09 -16.15 2.28
CA ASP A 37 -10.52 -17.49 2.13
C ASP A 37 -9.27 -17.58 3.01
N CYS A 38 -9.35 -18.36 4.10
CA CYS A 38 -8.30 -18.46 5.11
C CYS A 38 -7.39 -19.66 4.81
N ASN A 39 -6.18 -19.38 4.33
CA ASN A 39 -5.15 -20.38 4.03
C ASN A 39 -4.07 -20.41 5.12
N ASP A 40 -3.43 -21.56 5.31
CA ASP A 40 -2.30 -21.68 6.22
C ASP A 40 -1.05 -21.00 5.62
N ALA A 41 -0.26 -20.33 6.47
CA ALA A 41 0.98 -19.72 6.03
C ALA A 41 1.94 -20.78 5.43
N PRO A 42 2.70 -20.46 4.36
CA PRO A 42 2.87 -19.13 3.78
C PRO A 42 1.87 -18.77 2.66
N CYS A 43 0.81 -19.56 2.43
CA CYS A 43 -0.18 -19.24 1.41
C CYS A 43 -0.94 -17.95 1.75
N ALA A 44 -1.33 -17.21 0.71
CA ALA A 44 -2.12 -16.00 0.86
C ALA A 44 -3.56 -16.34 1.28
N SER A 45 -4.03 -15.74 2.36
CA SER A 45 -5.46 -15.56 2.61
C SER A 45 -5.96 -14.34 1.85
N VAL A 46 -7.11 -14.45 1.19
CA VAL A 46 -7.61 -13.40 0.29
C VAL A 46 -9.02 -12.97 0.67
N LEU A 47 -9.18 -11.68 0.93
CA LEU A 47 -10.49 -11.04 1.06
C LEU A 47 -11.15 -10.96 -0.33
N THR A 48 -12.35 -11.49 -0.46
CA THR A 48 -13.19 -11.36 -1.65
C THR A 48 -14.30 -10.34 -1.41
N VAL A 49 -14.45 -9.39 -2.34
CA VAL A 49 -15.47 -8.34 -2.29
C VAL A 49 -16.21 -8.23 -3.64
N PRO A 50 -17.52 -7.92 -3.65
CA PRO A 50 -18.24 -7.67 -4.89
C PRO A 50 -17.94 -6.30 -5.48
N ARG A 51 -18.21 -6.12 -6.77
CA ARG A 51 -18.06 -4.83 -7.49
C ARG A 51 -18.81 -3.67 -6.85
N ARG A 52 -19.97 -3.91 -6.23
CA ARG A 52 -20.70 -2.88 -5.47
C ARG A 52 -19.94 -2.34 -4.25
N VAL A 53 -18.98 -3.11 -3.73
CA VAL A 53 -18.14 -2.73 -2.58
C VAL A 53 -16.90 -1.99 -3.04
N SER A 54 -16.22 -2.51 -4.07
CA SER A 54 -15.03 -1.90 -4.65
C SER A 54 -14.86 -2.30 -6.10
N SER A 55 -14.17 -1.46 -6.86
CA SER A 55 -13.77 -1.73 -8.24
C SER A 55 -12.50 -2.57 -8.29
N GLU A 56 -12.32 -3.26 -9.41
CA GLU A 56 -11.11 -4.04 -9.68
C GLU A 56 -9.85 -3.17 -9.71
N PRO A 57 -8.69 -3.76 -9.39
CA PRO A 57 -7.40 -3.12 -9.62
C PRO A 57 -7.24 -2.66 -11.08
N THR A 58 -6.72 -1.44 -11.23
CA THR A 58 -6.31 -0.85 -12.51
C THR A 58 -4.82 -0.51 -12.45
N THR A 59 -4.25 -0.03 -13.54
CA THR A 59 -2.85 0.41 -13.58
C THR A 59 -2.53 1.60 -12.68
N ILE A 60 -3.54 2.35 -12.22
CA ILE A 60 -3.36 3.59 -11.44
C ILE A 60 -4.02 3.54 -10.05
N SER A 61 -4.92 2.60 -9.80
CA SER A 61 -5.67 2.51 -8.55
C SER A 61 -6.10 1.09 -8.25
N TYR A 62 -6.00 0.68 -7.00
CA TYR A 62 -6.39 -0.63 -6.52
C TYR A 62 -7.03 -0.53 -5.12
N PRO A 63 -8.00 -1.40 -4.80
CA PRO A 63 -8.47 -1.53 -3.42
C PRO A 63 -7.37 -2.09 -2.52
N TYR A 64 -7.36 -1.65 -1.26
CA TYR A 64 -6.31 -1.98 -0.33
C TYR A 64 -6.84 -2.29 1.07
N VAL A 65 -6.42 -3.41 1.65
CA VAL A 65 -6.61 -3.71 3.07
C VAL A 65 -5.64 -2.83 3.86
N ALA A 66 -6.17 -1.81 4.52
CA ALA A 66 -5.38 -0.85 5.29
C ALA A 66 -5.01 -1.37 6.68
N ALA A 67 -5.88 -2.18 7.30
CA ALA A 67 -5.61 -2.82 8.58
C ALA A 67 -6.46 -4.08 8.77
N ALA A 68 -5.98 -5.01 9.58
CA ALA A 68 -6.70 -6.22 9.98
C ALA A 68 -6.51 -6.45 11.49
N ASP A 69 -7.60 -6.40 12.25
CA ASP A 69 -7.61 -6.57 13.70
C ASP A 69 -7.82 -8.05 14.08
N PRO A 70 -7.21 -8.54 15.19
CA PRO A 70 -7.42 -9.91 15.66
C PRO A 70 -8.88 -10.31 15.91
N SER A 71 -9.80 -9.36 16.10
CA SER A 71 -11.24 -9.63 16.25
C SER A 71 -11.93 -10.12 14.97
N GLY A 72 -11.29 -10.05 13.80
CA GLY A 72 -11.94 -10.33 12.52
C GLY A 72 -12.32 -9.10 11.71
N LEU A 73 -12.16 -7.89 12.28
CA LEU A 73 -12.43 -6.63 11.59
C LEU A 73 -11.31 -6.28 10.62
N ILE A 74 -11.69 -5.91 9.40
CA ILE A 74 -10.78 -5.50 8.32
C ILE A 74 -11.18 -4.10 7.85
N LEU A 75 -10.22 -3.17 7.85
CA LEU A 75 -10.38 -1.85 7.24
C LEU A 75 -9.98 -1.92 5.77
N LEU A 76 -10.94 -1.74 4.88
CA LEU A 76 -10.74 -1.74 3.44
C LEU A 76 -10.82 -0.31 2.89
N SER A 77 -9.75 0.14 2.24
CA SER A 77 -9.75 1.29 1.35
C SER A 77 -10.28 0.84 -0.02
N ALA A 78 -11.59 0.97 -0.20
CA ALA A 78 -12.28 0.62 -1.43
C ALA A 78 -12.14 1.72 -2.49
N THR A 79 -12.11 1.33 -3.75
CA THR A 79 -11.97 2.21 -4.90
C THR A 79 -13.24 2.20 -5.75
N GLN A 80 -13.65 3.36 -6.23
CA GLN A 80 -14.76 3.50 -7.18
C GLN A 80 -14.37 4.49 -8.28
N PRO A 81 -14.65 4.20 -9.56
CA PRO A 81 -14.37 5.13 -10.63
C PRO A 81 -15.15 6.42 -10.39
N HIS A 82 -14.44 7.55 -10.40
CA HIS A 82 -15.05 8.88 -10.33
C HIS A 82 -15.17 9.49 -11.73
N SER A 83 -14.15 9.29 -12.55
CA SER A 83 -14.09 9.64 -13.97
C SER A 83 -13.13 8.69 -14.69
N ASN A 84 -12.97 8.83 -16.00
CA ASN A 84 -12.02 8.03 -16.79
C ASN A 84 -10.55 8.16 -16.30
N LEU A 85 -10.22 9.21 -15.54
CA LEU A 85 -8.87 9.52 -15.08
C LEU A 85 -8.76 9.66 -13.56
N SER A 86 -9.84 9.41 -12.80
CA SER A 86 -9.86 9.61 -11.35
C SER A 86 -10.62 8.50 -10.66
N THR A 87 -10.03 8.02 -9.55
CA THR A 87 -10.64 7.06 -8.66
C THR A 87 -10.92 7.70 -7.33
N MET A 88 -12.12 7.43 -6.81
CA MET A 88 -12.58 7.86 -5.52
C MET A 88 -12.31 6.75 -4.50
N VAL A 89 -11.53 7.08 -3.48
CA VAL A 89 -11.30 6.17 -2.35
C VAL A 89 -12.46 6.30 -1.35
N SER A 90 -12.78 5.23 -0.63
CA SER A 90 -13.69 5.26 0.52
C SER A 90 -13.34 4.16 1.50
N TYR A 91 -13.52 4.41 2.79
CA TYR A 91 -13.26 3.41 3.81
C TYR A 91 -14.49 2.52 4.04
N ARG A 92 -14.25 1.22 4.12
CA ARG A 92 -15.24 0.19 4.40
C ARG A 92 -14.74 -0.62 5.58
N LEU A 93 -15.58 -0.84 6.58
CA LEU A 93 -15.27 -1.75 7.66
C LEU A 93 -15.94 -3.09 7.35
N CYS A 94 -15.13 -4.13 7.19
CA CYS A 94 -15.55 -5.48 6.89
C CYS A 94 -15.42 -6.34 8.15
N ASP A 95 -16.41 -7.19 8.39
CA ASP A 95 -16.41 -8.16 9.48
C ASP A 95 -16.29 -9.56 8.88
N ALA A 96 -15.09 -10.14 8.95
CA ALA A 96 -14.81 -11.44 8.33
C ALA A 96 -15.69 -12.59 8.88
N PRO A 97 -15.91 -12.73 10.21
CA PRO A 97 -16.81 -13.75 10.77
C PRO A 97 -18.23 -13.73 10.20
N THR A 98 -18.82 -12.54 10.03
CA THR A 98 -20.22 -12.42 9.55
C THR A 98 -20.34 -12.16 8.06
N GLY A 99 -19.22 -11.87 7.38
CA GLY A 99 -19.14 -11.41 6.00
C GLY A 99 -19.92 -10.12 5.72
N LYS A 100 -20.19 -9.30 6.75
CA LYS A 100 -20.84 -8.00 6.60
C LYS A 100 -19.82 -6.90 6.32
N SER A 101 -20.26 -5.84 5.65
CA SER A 101 -19.43 -4.68 5.37
C SER A 101 -20.24 -3.38 5.43
N VAL A 102 -19.74 -2.39 6.15
CA VAL A 102 -20.36 -1.08 6.30
C VAL A 102 -19.48 0.01 5.68
N GLY A 103 -20.10 0.95 4.96
CA GLY A 103 -19.43 2.13 4.43
C GLY A 103 -19.21 3.15 5.53
N ILE A 104 -17.98 3.63 5.67
CA ILE A 104 -17.68 4.73 6.57
C ILE A 104 -18.02 6.04 5.83
N PRO A 105 -18.75 6.97 6.46
CA PRO A 105 -19.00 8.29 5.89
C PRO A 105 -17.71 8.94 5.44
N ARG A 106 -17.74 9.70 4.35
CA ARG A 106 -16.56 10.45 3.92
C ARG A 106 -16.36 11.66 4.83
N HIS A 107 -15.11 11.99 5.11
CA HIS A 107 -14.77 13.34 5.51
C HIS A 107 -14.67 14.22 4.24
N ASN A 108 -15.11 15.48 4.30
CA ASN A 108 -15.09 16.43 3.16
C ASN A 108 -13.67 16.92 2.79
N ARG A 109 -12.63 16.10 3.01
CA ARG A 109 -11.23 16.40 2.70
C ARG A 109 -10.71 15.42 1.63
N PRO A 110 -9.85 15.86 0.69
CA PRO A 110 -9.31 14.99 -0.37
C PRO A 110 -8.61 13.76 0.23
N MET A 111 -8.93 12.54 -0.21
CA MET A 111 -8.25 11.31 0.24
C MET A 111 -6.98 11.05 -0.59
N GLY A 112 -5.96 10.46 0.04
CA GLY A 112 -4.79 9.98 -0.68
C GLY A 112 -5.16 8.82 -1.63
N LEU A 113 -4.36 8.61 -2.68
CA LEU A 113 -4.64 7.66 -3.78
C LEU A 113 -4.95 6.22 -3.33
N HIS A 114 -4.48 5.78 -2.16
CA HIS A 114 -4.65 4.40 -1.66
C HIS A 114 -5.16 4.30 -0.21
N GLY A 115 -5.42 5.42 0.46
CA GLY A 115 -5.82 5.42 1.88
C GLY A 115 -4.80 4.77 2.82
N SER A 116 -3.51 4.72 2.44
CA SER A 116 -2.44 4.05 3.18
C SER A 116 -2.10 4.69 4.54
N ASN A 117 -2.67 5.86 4.83
CA ASN A 117 -2.52 6.57 6.10
C ASN A 117 -3.66 6.29 7.09
N ALA A 118 -4.64 5.47 6.73
CA ALA A 118 -5.73 5.10 7.64
C ALA A 118 -5.36 3.84 8.43
N GLY A 119 -5.46 3.93 9.75
CA GLY A 119 -5.30 2.80 10.67
C GLY A 119 -6.61 2.44 11.35
N LEU A 120 -6.66 1.22 11.89
CA LEU A 120 -7.73 0.73 12.75
C LEU A 120 -7.12 0.37 14.11
N ILE A 121 -7.70 0.89 15.19
CA ILE A 121 -7.32 0.54 16.55
C ILE A 121 -8.55 0.23 17.39
N ARG A 122 -8.44 -0.75 18.27
CA ARG A 122 -9.49 -1.18 19.19
C ARG A 122 -9.08 -0.90 20.63
N ARG A 123 -10.02 -0.43 21.43
CA ARG A 123 -9.93 -0.29 22.88
C ARG A 123 -11.18 -0.94 23.47
N ASP A 124 -11.02 -2.09 24.10
CA ASP A 124 -12.10 -2.90 24.63
C ASP A 124 -13.20 -3.18 23.59
N ARG A 125 -14.38 -2.57 23.75
CA ARG A 125 -15.53 -2.75 22.87
C ARG A 125 -15.63 -1.67 21.78
N ASP A 126 -14.80 -0.64 21.86
CA ASP A 126 -14.79 0.46 20.92
C ASP A 126 -13.67 0.28 19.89
N PHE A 127 -13.94 0.72 18.66
CA PHE A 127 -12.92 0.86 17.65
C PHE A 127 -12.86 2.31 17.16
N MET A 128 -11.69 2.66 16.66
CA MET A 128 -11.45 3.94 16.01
C MET A 128 -10.70 3.70 14.71
N ILE A 129 -11.20 4.32 13.65
CA ILE A 129 -10.44 4.50 12.40
C ILE A 129 -9.80 5.87 12.50
N ALA A 130 -8.50 5.97 12.24
CA ALA A 130 -7.83 7.26 12.24
C ALA A 130 -6.90 7.42 11.04
N GLU A 131 -6.94 8.59 10.42
CA GLU A 131 -6.08 8.97 9.30
C GLU A 131 -5.22 10.18 9.70
N LEU A 132 -3.90 10.02 9.62
CA LEU A 132 -2.94 11.11 9.88
C LEU A 132 -2.53 11.78 8.57
N ARG A 133 -2.47 13.11 8.60
CA ARG A 133 -2.08 13.95 7.47
C ARG A 133 -1.08 15.02 7.89
N PRO A 134 0.23 14.70 7.86
CA PRO A 134 1.26 15.69 8.06
C PRO A 134 1.23 16.75 6.96
N THR A 135 1.41 18.02 7.32
CA THR A 135 1.64 19.09 6.36
C THR A 135 3.06 18.96 5.79
N HIS A 136 3.24 19.42 4.55
CA HIS A 136 4.52 19.38 3.86
C HIS A 136 5.10 20.79 3.65
N ASP A 137 4.54 21.79 4.34
CA ASP A 137 4.89 23.20 4.28
C ASP A 137 6.01 23.59 5.25
N GLY A 138 6.59 22.63 5.97
CA GLY A 138 7.60 22.89 6.99
C GLY A 138 7.03 23.40 8.33
N SER A 139 5.71 23.51 8.49
CA SER A 139 5.12 24.03 9.74
C SER A 139 5.13 23.02 10.90
N GLY A 140 5.42 21.74 10.64
CA GLY A 140 5.38 20.69 11.66
C GLY A 140 3.97 20.44 12.21
N ARG A 141 2.93 20.65 11.38
CA ARG A 141 1.53 20.43 11.78
C ARG A 141 0.97 19.21 11.08
N ALA A 142 0.08 18.49 11.75
CA ALA A 142 -0.62 17.36 11.16
C ALA A 142 -2.09 17.40 11.52
N THR A 143 -2.96 17.07 10.56
CA THR A 143 -4.37 16.82 10.87
C THR A 143 -4.56 15.34 11.16
N LEU A 144 -5.12 15.00 12.32
CA LEU A 144 -5.62 13.68 12.65
C LEU A 144 -7.14 13.65 12.50
N LEU A 145 -7.63 12.78 11.61
CA LEU A 145 -9.05 12.55 11.39
C LEU A 145 -9.43 11.26 12.11
N CYS A 146 -10.39 11.30 13.03
CA CYS A 146 -10.83 10.12 13.78
C CYS A 146 -12.31 9.83 13.53
N PHE A 147 -12.64 8.58 13.23
CA PHE A 147 -14.00 8.06 13.17
C PHE A 147 -14.19 7.01 14.27
N ARG A 148 -15.05 7.30 15.23
CA ARG A 148 -15.41 6.38 16.32
C ARG A 148 -16.75 5.71 16.02
N ALA A 149 -16.80 4.40 16.25
CA ALA A 149 -18.03 3.62 16.13
C ALA A 149 -19.20 4.27 16.90
N GLY A 150 -20.32 4.51 16.22
CA GLY A 150 -21.53 5.06 16.83
C GLY A 150 -21.65 6.59 16.86
N LYS A 151 -20.58 7.35 16.58
CA LYS A 151 -20.66 8.83 16.48
C LYS A 151 -21.00 9.34 15.07
N HIS A 152 -21.00 8.48 14.04
CA HIS A 152 -21.35 8.76 12.63
C HIS A 152 -20.68 9.98 11.95
N GLU A 153 -19.77 10.65 12.63
CA GLU A 153 -19.07 11.85 12.19
C GLU A 153 -17.56 11.72 12.47
N TRP A 154 -16.77 12.37 11.63
CA TRP A 154 -15.32 12.47 11.80
C TRP A 154 -14.98 13.64 12.72
N THR A 155 -14.22 13.36 13.77
CA THR A 155 -13.60 14.42 14.57
C THR A 155 -12.26 14.79 13.97
N VAL A 156 -11.97 16.09 13.92
CA VAL A 156 -10.71 16.63 13.41
C VAL A 156 -9.89 17.12 14.59
N LYS A 157 -8.63 16.70 14.67
CA LYS A 157 -7.66 17.18 15.66
C LYS A 157 -6.45 17.74 14.91
N GLU A 158 -6.03 18.95 15.24
CA GLU A 158 -4.82 19.55 14.65
C GLU A 158 -3.68 19.40 15.65
N LEU A 159 -2.60 18.76 15.20
CA LEU A 159 -1.49 18.30 16.02
C LEU A 159 -0.20 18.98 15.60
N ALA A 160 0.75 19.09 16.52
CA ALA A 160 2.13 19.46 16.22
C ALA A 160 3.03 18.23 16.27
N TYR A 161 4.08 18.22 15.46
CA TYR A 161 5.12 17.20 15.48
C TYR A 161 6.46 17.80 15.05
N SER A 162 7.55 17.15 15.46
CA SER A 162 8.92 17.53 15.11
C SER A 162 9.72 16.26 14.83
N PRO A 163 10.64 16.28 13.85
CA PRO A 163 10.99 17.39 12.96
C PRO A 163 9.91 17.69 11.89
N PRO A 164 9.82 18.93 11.35
CA PRO A 164 8.83 19.25 10.34
C PRO A 164 9.15 18.61 8.98
N LEU A 165 8.10 18.28 8.20
CA LEU A 165 8.27 17.80 6.82
C LEU A 165 8.24 18.95 5.83
N HIS A 166 9.21 18.97 4.93
CA HIS A 166 9.26 19.84 3.74
C HIS A 166 8.87 19.12 2.45
N ARG A 167 8.36 17.89 2.58
CA ARG A 167 7.92 17.03 1.47
C ARG A 167 6.65 16.30 1.86
N ARG A 168 5.95 15.75 0.87
CA ARG A 168 4.79 14.89 1.13
C ARG A 168 5.20 13.70 2.00
N PHE A 169 4.35 13.34 2.95
CA PHE A 169 4.47 12.10 3.71
C PHE A 169 4.09 10.93 2.81
N PHE A 170 4.97 9.93 2.72
CA PHE A 170 4.78 8.72 1.93
C PHE A 170 4.40 7.57 2.87
N GLY A 171 3.10 7.41 3.10
CA GLY A 171 2.58 6.38 3.99
C GLY A 171 2.76 4.97 3.41
N GLU A 172 3.52 4.16 4.14
CA GLU A 172 3.81 2.75 3.86
C GLU A 172 2.93 1.79 4.68
N GLY A 173 1.93 2.34 5.38
CA GLY A 173 0.96 1.62 6.20
C GLY A 173 0.87 2.18 7.62
N VAL A 174 -0.10 1.66 8.37
CA VAL A 174 -0.34 2.03 9.76
C VAL A 174 -0.38 0.78 10.62
N VAL A 175 0.41 0.75 11.69
CA VAL A 175 0.46 -0.38 12.62
C VAL A 175 -0.32 -0.01 13.89
N SER A 176 -1.15 -0.93 14.38
CA SER A 176 -1.83 -0.81 15.67
C SER A 176 -1.07 -1.63 16.71
N HIS A 177 -0.49 -0.97 17.71
CA HIS A 177 0.33 -1.62 18.71
C HIS A 177 0.41 -0.80 20.00
N ALA A 178 0.36 -1.49 21.15
CA ALA A 178 0.51 -0.88 22.48
C ALA A 178 -0.41 0.33 22.73
N GLY A 179 -1.66 0.27 22.25
CA GLY A 179 -2.64 1.35 22.43
C GLY A 179 -2.43 2.58 21.51
N MET A 180 -1.46 2.52 20.60
CA MET A 180 -1.14 3.59 19.66
C MET A 180 -1.30 3.12 18.21
N LEU A 181 -1.54 4.09 17.32
CA LEU A 181 -1.35 3.92 15.90
C LEU A 181 0.02 4.49 15.50
N TRP A 182 0.71 3.77 14.63
CA TRP A 182 2.07 4.06 14.17
C TRP A 182 2.06 4.22 12.65
N TRP A 183 2.09 5.46 12.17
CA TRP A 183 2.13 5.82 10.76
C TRP A 183 3.56 5.81 10.24
N VAL A 184 3.81 5.00 9.21
CA VAL A 184 5.16 4.72 8.73
C VAL A 184 5.44 5.46 7.43
N ASP A 185 6.54 6.20 7.39
CA ASP A 185 7.20 6.66 6.17
C ASP A 185 8.65 6.17 6.21
N LEU A 186 8.96 5.16 5.41
CA LEU A 186 10.27 4.48 5.43
C LEU A 186 11.46 5.40 5.10
N SER A 187 11.19 6.60 4.56
CA SER A 187 12.19 7.61 4.23
C SER A 187 12.20 8.81 5.17
N TYR A 188 11.45 8.77 6.27
CA TYR A 188 11.38 9.84 7.27
C TYR A 188 11.44 9.31 8.70
N GLY A 189 10.66 8.27 9.00
CA GLY A 189 10.47 7.77 10.34
C GLY A 189 9.04 7.31 10.60
N ILE A 190 8.73 7.19 11.88
CA ILE A 190 7.42 6.80 12.37
C ILE A 190 6.82 7.98 13.13
N LEU A 191 5.57 8.30 12.83
CA LEU A 191 4.76 9.19 13.65
C LEU A 191 3.74 8.33 14.39
N ALA A 192 3.56 8.55 15.69
CA ALA A 192 2.66 7.72 16.47
C ALA A 192 1.91 8.53 17.52
N CYS A 193 0.65 8.17 17.75
CA CYS A 193 -0.13 8.71 18.86
C CYS A 193 -1.27 7.74 19.19
N ASN A 194 -1.87 7.93 20.36
CA ASN A 194 -3.10 7.25 20.74
C ASN A 194 -4.29 8.12 20.31
N PRO A 195 -5.05 7.71 19.28
CA PRO A 195 -6.08 8.58 18.70
C PRO A 195 -7.32 8.75 19.61
N PHE A 196 -7.46 7.91 20.64
CA PHE A 196 -8.55 8.02 21.62
C PHE A 196 -8.33 9.12 22.66
N ASP A 197 -7.13 9.63 22.83
CA ASP A 197 -6.85 10.70 23.79
C ASP A 197 -7.49 12.00 23.31
N ASP A 198 -8.06 12.79 24.22
CA ASP A 198 -8.75 14.03 23.85
C ASP A 198 -7.78 15.02 23.19
N GLU A 199 -6.55 15.11 23.72
CA GLU A 199 -5.44 15.90 23.19
C GLU A 199 -4.23 14.98 22.91
N PRO A 200 -4.18 14.32 21.73
CA PRO A 200 -3.14 13.36 21.43
C PRO A 200 -1.84 14.08 21.06
N GLU A 201 -0.72 13.63 21.60
CA GLU A 201 0.61 14.11 21.24
C GLU A 201 1.28 13.17 20.24
N ILE A 202 1.94 13.73 19.23
CA ILE A 202 2.66 12.95 18.23
C ILE A 202 4.07 12.64 18.73
N LEU A 203 4.33 11.35 18.91
CA LEU A 203 5.67 10.80 19.06
C LEU A 203 6.31 10.62 17.68
N TYR A 204 7.51 11.16 17.50
CA TYR A 204 8.36 10.85 16.35
C TYR A 204 9.44 9.83 16.75
N VAL A 205 9.62 8.81 15.92
CA VAL A 205 10.70 7.82 16.06
C VAL A 205 11.47 7.75 14.74
N PRO A 206 12.75 8.15 14.69
CA PRO A 206 13.58 7.97 13.50
C PRO A 206 13.84 6.48 13.27
N LEU A 207 13.93 6.05 12.02
CA LEU A 207 14.35 4.68 11.69
C LEU A 207 15.87 4.53 11.82
N PRO A 208 16.39 3.32 12.11
CA PRO A 208 17.81 3.03 12.03
C PRO A 208 18.39 3.43 10.68
N LYS A 209 19.58 4.03 10.69
CA LYS A 209 20.32 4.36 9.46
C LYS A 209 21.34 3.27 9.16
N VAL A 210 21.45 2.92 7.89
CA VAL A 210 22.48 2.03 7.36
C VAL A 210 23.36 2.79 6.39
N VAL A 211 24.62 2.38 6.25
CA VAL A 211 25.60 3.12 5.43
C VAL A 211 25.35 2.88 3.95
N ASP A 212 25.04 1.64 3.58
CA ASP A 212 24.94 1.19 2.18
C ASP A 212 23.49 0.90 1.79
N GLU A 213 22.64 1.92 1.75
CA GLU A 213 21.24 1.74 1.34
C GLU A 213 21.13 1.30 -0.14
N LEU A 214 20.36 0.24 -0.38
CA LEU A 214 20.06 -0.21 -1.74
C LEU A 214 19.22 0.85 -2.47
N PRO A 215 19.44 1.05 -3.78
CA PRO A 215 18.66 2.02 -4.55
C PRO A 215 17.22 1.54 -4.68
N VAL A 216 16.27 2.41 -4.32
CA VAL A 216 14.84 2.09 -4.39
C VAL A 216 14.09 3.09 -5.26
N ASN A 217 13.30 2.57 -6.20
CA ASN A 217 12.34 3.38 -6.94
C ASN A 217 11.30 3.95 -5.95
N PRO A 218 10.96 5.26 -6.00
CA PRO A 218 9.94 5.86 -5.14
C PRO A 218 8.58 5.14 -5.11
N ALA A 219 8.21 4.40 -6.16
CA ALA A 219 6.99 3.58 -6.19
C ALA A 219 7.09 2.26 -5.41
N ASN A 220 8.29 1.90 -4.94
CA ASN A 220 8.66 0.58 -4.42
C ASN A 220 9.44 0.67 -3.09
N ARG A 221 9.23 1.73 -2.29
CA ARG A 221 10.01 2.02 -1.06
C ARG A 221 10.02 0.86 -0.06
N GLY A 222 8.89 0.16 0.08
CA GLY A 222 8.76 -1.00 0.97
C GLY A 222 9.40 -2.30 0.50
N VAL A 223 10.09 -2.34 -0.65
CA VAL A 223 10.68 -3.58 -1.19
C VAL A 223 11.81 -4.09 -0.29
N TYR A 224 12.69 -3.22 0.18
CA TYR A 224 13.85 -3.61 0.99
C TYR A 224 13.73 -3.20 2.45
N SER A 225 12.59 -2.67 2.90
CA SER A 225 12.40 -2.39 4.32
C SER A 225 10.94 -2.54 4.74
N CYS A 226 10.72 -2.88 5.99
CA CYS A 226 9.39 -2.97 6.56
C CYS A 226 9.39 -2.72 8.08
N LEU A 227 8.25 -2.26 8.58
CA LEU A 227 7.98 -2.16 10.01
C LEU A 227 6.73 -2.99 10.33
N LYS A 228 6.85 -3.98 11.21
CA LYS A 228 5.70 -4.80 11.66
C LYS A 228 5.82 -5.15 13.14
N VAL A 229 4.73 -5.62 13.72
CA VAL A 229 4.74 -6.22 15.07
C VAL A 229 5.09 -7.69 14.96
N SER A 230 6.07 -8.13 15.74
CA SER A 230 6.38 -9.54 15.95
C SER A 230 6.81 -9.71 17.40
N GLY A 231 6.56 -10.86 18.03
CA GLY A 231 7.01 -11.14 19.40
C GLY A 231 6.66 -10.04 20.42
N GLY A 232 5.51 -9.37 20.23
CA GLY A 232 5.04 -8.28 21.09
C GLY A 232 5.80 -6.94 20.99
N ARG A 233 6.65 -6.73 19.98
CA ARG A 233 7.39 -5.46 19.78
C ARG A 233 7.29 -4.99 18.33
N LEU A 234 7.44 -3.68 18.12
CA LEU A 234 7.69 -3.12 16.80
C LEU A 234 9.10 -3.47 16.34
N ARG A 235 9.21 -4.05 15.15
CA ARG A 235 10.48 -4.43 14.53
C ARG A 235 10.60 -3.83 13.15
N TYR A 236 11.75 -3.19 12.93
CA TYR A 236 12.16 -2.67 11.64
C TYR A 236 13.15 -3.64 11.00
N LEU A 237 12.93 -3.96 9.72
CA LEU A 237 13.88 -4.69 8.91
C LEU A 237 14.30 -3.85 7.73
N GLN A 238 15.56 -4.01 7.36
CA GLN A 238 16.11 -3.44 6.14
C GLN A 238 17.10 -4.41 5.50
N ILE A 239 16.99 -4.56 4.19
CA ILE A 239 18.03 -5.15 3.34
C ILE A 239 18.88 -4.00 2.81
N HIS A 240 20.18 -4.08 3.06
CA HIS A 240 21.18 -3.07 2.69
C HIS A 240 22.49 -3.75 2.26
N GLY A 241 23.52 -2.99 1.97
CA GLY A 241 24.79 -3.50 1.42
C GLY A 241 24.87 -3.34 -0.10
N THR A 242 25.94 -3.86 -0.68
CA THR A 242 26.13 -3.86 -2.14
C THR A 242 25.28 -4.94 -2.80
N SER A 243 25.05 -4.82 -4.11
CA SER A 243 24.31 -5.84 -4.87
C SER A 243 24.91 -7.24 -4.76
N ASP A 244 26.23 -7.34 -4.53
CA ASP A 244 26.96 -8.62 -4.45
C ASP A 244 27.08 -9.15 -3.00
N ALA A 245 26.92 -8.28 -2.00
CA ALA A 245 27.00 -8.65 -0.58
C ALA A 245 25.85 -8.02 0.24
N PRO A 246 24.57 -8.32 -0.10
CA PRO A 246 23.43 -7.77 0.62
C PRO A 246 23.25 -8.44 1.98
N VAL A 247 22.81 -7.66 2.95
CA VAL A 247 22.61 -8.06 4.35
C VAL A 247 21.20 -7.67 4.77
N VAL A 248 20.47 -8.61 5.39
CA VAL A 248 19.22 -8.30 6.08
C VAL A 248 19.52 -8.02 7.55
N THR A 249 19.10 -6.86 8.04
CA THR A 249 19.29 -6.45 9.44
C THR A 249 17.94 -6.14 10.08
N MET A 250 17.83 -6.49 11.36
CA MET A 250 16.62 -6.35 12.16
C MET A 250 16.90 -5.58 13.45
N TRP A 251 16.02 -4.64 13.75
CA TRP A 251 16.01 -3.89 14.99
C TRP A 251 14.65 -3.97 15.66
N ALA A 252 14.61 -4.00 16.98
CA ALA A 252 13.39 -3.86 17.78
C ALA A 252 13.38 -2.51 18.49
N LEU A 253 12.24 -1.83 18.45
CA LEU A 253 12.04 -0.59 19.19
C LEU A 253 12.08 -0.90 20.70
N THR A 254 12.85 -0.10 21.45
CA THR A 254 12.93 -0.25 22.91
C THR A 254 11.66 0.22 23.59
N ASP A 255 11.37 -0.34 24.77
CA ASP A 255 10.33 0.12 25.67
C ASP A 255 11.00 0.92 26.81
N PRO A 256 10.54 2.15 27.13
CA PRO A 256 9.45 2.89 26.51
C PRO A 256 9.80 3.46 25.13
N PRO A 257 8.83 3.56 24.21
CA PRO A 257 9.08 4.02 22.85
C PRO A 257 9.43 5.51 22.77
N CYS A 258 9.17 6.29 23.83
CA CYS A 258 9.54 7.71 23.89
C CYS A 258 11.06 7.94 23.89
N ALA A 259 11.86 6.93 24.23
CA ALA A 259 13.30 6.98 24.08
C ALA A 259 13.73 7.00 22.60
N ALA A 260 12.85 6.55 21.69
CA ALA A 260 13.10 6.45 20.25
C ALA A 260 14.39 5.66 19.90
N GLU A 261 14.77 4.71 20.75
CA GLU A 261 15.96 3.87 20.61
C GLU A 261 15.63 2.53 19.95
N TRP A 262 16.58 2.02 19.17
CA TRP A 262 16.46 0.77 18.45
C TRP A 262 17.53 -0.21 18.92
N ASN A 263 17.10 -1.36 19.44
CA ASN A 263 18.01 -2.45 19.77
C ASN A 263 18.27 -3.29 18.52
N HIS A 264 19.53 -3.44 18.14
CA HIS A 264 19.93 -4.32 17.05
C HIS A 264 19.80 -5.79 17.47
N GLU A 265 19.01 -6.58 16.76
CA GLU A 265 18.73 -7.98 17.13
C GLU A 265 19.43 -9.00 16.23
N ARG A 266 19.42 -8.79 14.90
CA ARG A 266 19.98 -9.73 13.92
C ARG A 266 20.59 -8.98 12.74
N SER A 267 21.66 -9.55 12.20
CA SER A 267 22.25 -9.14 10.92
C SER A 267 22.75 -10.39 10.21
N VAL A 268 22.22 -10.65 9.01
CA VAL A 268 22.46 -11.90 8.28
C VAL A 268 22.79 -11.56 6.82
N PRO A 269 23.99 -11.91 6.33
CA PRO A 269 24.30 -11.84 4.90
C PRO A 269 23.37 -12.76 4.13
N LEU A 270 22.77 -12.29 3.02
CA LEU A 270 21.93 -13.15 2.19
C LEU A 270 22.72 -14.29 1.55
N SER A 271 24.05 -14.13 1.38
CA SER A 271 24.94 -15.19 0.93
C SER A 271 24.89 -16.43 1.82
N ASP A 272 24.74 -16.25 3.14
CA ASP A 272 24.64 -17.36 4.10
C ASP A 272 23.33 -18.14 3.90
N ILE A 273 22.26 -17.45 3.48
CA ILE A 273 20.96 -18.06 3.20
C ILE A 273 21.00 -18.76 1.83
N TRP A 274 21.57 -18.13 0.80
CA TRP A 274 21.60 -18.68 -0.56
C TRP A 274 22.48 -19.93 -0.70
N THR A 275 23.49 -20.07 0.15
CA THR A 275 24.41 -21.22 0.16
C THR A 275 23.88 -22.41 0.97
N ASP A 276 22.83 -22.22 1.77
CA ASP A 276 22.21 -23.31 2.53
C ASP A 276 21.47 -24.30 1.61
N PRO A 277 21.60 -25.62 1.83
CA PRO A 277 20.92 -26.63 1.02
C PRO A 277 19.41 -26.42 0.90
N ASN A 278 18.73 -25.93 1.94
CA ASN A 278 17.28 -25.71 1.89
C ASN A 278 16.90 -24.61 0.90
N TYR A 279 17.76 -23.60 0.71
CA TYR A 279 17.53 -22.57 -0.32
C TYR A 279 17.72 -23.16 -1.71
N LEU A 280 18.77 -23.95 -1.93
CA LEU A 280 19.04 -24.59 -3.21
C LEU A 280 17.89 -25.51 -3.64
N ASP A 281 17.29 -26.23 -2.69
CA ASP A 281 16.12 -27.09 -2.92
C ASP A 281 14.89 -26.33 -3.43
N THR A 282 14.75 -25.04 -3.09
CA THR A 282 13.66 -24.19 -3.62
C THR A 282 13.80 -23.88 -5.10
N LYS A 283 15.02 -24.00 -5.66
CA LYS A 283 15.37 -23.62 -7.05
C LYS A 283 15.11 -22.14 -7.38
N LEU A 284 15.01 -21.28 -6.36
CA LEU A 284 14.87 -19.84 -6.54
C LEU A 284 16.21 -19.21 -6.99
N PRO A 285 16.18 -18.11 -7.77
CA PRO A 285 17.40 -17.46 -8.24
C PRO A 285 18.15 -16.79 -7.08
N TRP A 286 19.45 -16.56 -7.28
CA TRP A 286 20.28 -15.80 -6.33
C TRP A 286 20.12 -14.31 -6.60
N SER A 287 19.05 -13.73 -6.07
CA SER A 287 18.77 -12.30 -6.22
C SER A 287 18.17 -11.74 -4.93
N ILE A 288 18.33 -10.43 -4.76
CA ILE A 288 17.86 -9.73 -3.57
C ILE A 288 16.33 -9.82 -3.52
N PRO A 289 15.75 -10.53 -2.53
CA PRO A 289 14.32 -10.66 -2.41
C PRO A 289 13.70 -9.37 -1.87
N ALA A 290 12.38 -9.23 -2.00
CA ALA A 290 11.62 -8.19 -1.32
C ALA A 290 11.17 -8.67 0.07
N LEU A 291 11.12 -7.78 1.06
CA LEU A 291 10.58 -8.10 2.39
C LEU A 291 9.06 -8.18 2.34
N ALA A 292 8.49 -9.25 2.90
CA ALA A 292 7.05 -9.46 3.00
C ALA A 292 6.54 -9.13 4.41
N LEU A 293 6.85 -9.95 5.42
CA LEU A 293 6.43 -9.73 6.81
C LEU A 293 7.32 -10.50 7.78
N LEU A 294 7.12 -10.25 9.08
CA LEU A 294 7.65 -11.11 10.14
C LEU A 294 6.57 -12.05 10.63
N HIS A 295 6.97 -13.25 11.07
CA HIS A 295 6.06 -14.11 11.82
C HIS A 295 5.59 -13.36 13.08
N PRO A 296 4.28 -13.35 13.39
CA PRO A 296 3.73 -12.42 14.37
C PRO A 296 4.10 -12.75 15.83
N THR A 297 4.59 -13.97 16.11
CA THR A 297 5.06 -14.39 17.45
C THR A 297 6.55 -14.76 17.50
N ASP A 298 7.14 -15.12 16.36
CA ASP A 298 8.52 -15.61 16.29
C ASP A 298 9.37 -14.59 15.51
N PRO A 299 10.14 -13.74 16.19
CA PRO A 299 10.89 -12.69 15.52
C PRO A 299 12.01 -13.22 14.62
N ASP A 300 12.49 -14.44 14.82
CA ASP A 300 13.56 -15.00 14.00
C ASP A 300 13.05 -15.48 12.63
N LYS A 301 11.73 -15.71 12.47
CA LYS A 301 11.12 -16.16 11.21
C LYS A 301 10.61 -14.98 10.38
N VAL A 302 11.23 -14.76 9.22
CA VAL A 302 10.95 -13.64 8.31
C VAL A 302 10.57 -14.14 6.93
N TYR A 303 9.54 -13.53 6.34
CA TYR A 303 9.02 -13.87 5.03
C TYR A 303 9.51 -12.90 3.96
N PHE A 304 9.85 -13.46 2.81
CA PHE A 304 10.40 -12.77 1.65
C PHE A 304 9.61 -13.12 0.39
N PHE A 305 9.49 -12.16 -0.51
CA PHE A 305 9.00 -12.38 -1.86
C PHE A 305 10.15 -12.47 -2.84
N LEU A 306 10.06 -13.45 -3.75
CA LEU A 306 10.90 -13.49 -4.93
C LEU A 306 10.12 -14.04 -6.11
N SER A 307 10.00 -13.24 -7.17
CA SER A 307 9.12 -13.52 -8.30
C SER A 307 7.66 -13.77 -7.83
N SER A 308 7.08 -14.93 -8.13
CA SER A 308 5.74 -15.34 -7.70
C SER A 308 5.74 -16.23 -6.45
N TYR A 309 6.85 -16.27 -5.70
CA TYR A 309 7.01 -17.12 -4.53
C TYR A 309 7.14 -16.29 -3.26
N ILE A 310 6.67 -16.88 -2.17
CA ILE A 310 6.94 -16.44 -0.81
C ILE A 310 7.71 -17.54 -0.10
N PHE A 311 8.75 -17.16 0.64
CA PHE A 311 9.51 -18.11 1.44
C PHE A 311 9.84 -17.52 2.81
N ALA A 312 9.90 -18.38 3.82
CA ALA A 312 10.26 -18.02 5.18
C ALA A 312 11.71 -18.42 5.45
N VAL A 313 12.47 -17.53 6.06
CA VAL A 313 13.81 -17.77 6.55
C VAL A 313 13.80 -17.66 8.06
N ASP A 314 14.36 -18.65 8.74
CA ASP A 314 14.80 -18.50 10.13
C ASP A 314 16.15 -17.79 10.11
N LEU A 315 16.17 -16.51 10.51
CA LEU A 315 17.37 -15.67 10.50
C LEU A 315 18.43 -16.12 11.52
N ARG A 316 18.04 -16.83 12.57
CA ARG A 316 18.98 -17.36 13.56
C ARG A 316 19.70 -18.59 13.02
N LEU A 317 18.96 -19.48 12.35
CA LEU A 317 19.52 -20.67 11.71
C LEU A 317 20.13 -20.35 10.33
N LYS A 318 19.74 -19.22 9.74
CA LYS A 318 20.07 -18.77 8.37
C LYS A 318 19.55 -19.71 7.29
N LYS A 319 18.39 -20.31 7.52
CA LYS A 319 17.83 -21.37 6.65
C LYS A 319 16.44 -21.02 6.16
N VAL A 320 16.15 -21.44 4.93
CA VAL A 320 14.76 -21.48 4.46
C VAL A 320 14.03 -22.61 5.19
N VAL A 321 12.87 -22.28 5.74
CA VAL A 321 12.03 -23.23 6.50
C VAL A 321 10.68 -23.49 5.84
N GLU A 322 10.19 -22.56 5.00
CA GLU A 322 8.95 -22.69 4.24
C GLU A 322 9.14 -22.03 2.88
N CYS A 323 8.52 -22.57 1.83
CA CYS A 323 8.48 -21.94 0.49
C CYS A 323 7.21 -22.38 -0.23
N ASN A 324 6.48 -21.43 -0.83
CA ASN A 324 5.33 -21.75 -1.66
C ASN A 324 5.08 -20.66 -2.72
N GLY A 325 4.25 -20.98 -3.71
CA GLY A 325 3.70 -19.97 -4.61
C GLY A 325 2.82 -18.98 -3.84
N PHE A 326 2.93 -17.69 -4.16
CA PHE A 326 2.10 -16.65 -3.60
C PHE A 326 1.14 -16.12 -4.66
N VAL A 327 -0.16 -16.30 -4.43
CA VAL A 327 -1.21 -15.88 -5.36
C VAL A 327 -2.06 -14.79 -4.71
N MET A 328 -2.10 -13.62 -5.35
CA MET A 328 -2.92 -12.48 -4.96
C MET A 328 -3.33 -11.73 -6.25
N PRO A 329 -4.51 -11.09 -6.29
CA PRO A 329 -4.82 -10.14 -7.36
C PRO A 329 -3.67 -9.13 -7.54
N GLY A 330 -3.10 -9.09 -8.73
CA GLY A 330 -1.84 -8.41 -8.98
C GLY A 330 -1.92 -6.91 -8.70
N PRO A 331 -0.91 -6.32 -8.03
CA PRO A 331 -0.78 -4.87 -7.95
C PRO A 331 -0.54 -4.28 -9.35
N PRO A 332 -0.65 -2.95 -9.51
CA PRO A 332 -0.24 -2.29 -10.74
C PRO A 332 1.16 -2.74 -11.20
N SER A 333 1.36 -2.90 -12.52
CA SER A 333 2.59 -3.50 -13.09
C SER A 333 3.90 -2.78 -12.74
N HIS A 334 3.85 -1.53 -12.30
CA HIS A 334 5.01 -0.74 -11.88
C HIS A 334 5.42 -0.97 -10.42
N MET A 335 4.59 -1.68 -9.64
CA MET A 335 4.83 -1.99 -8.23
C MET A 335 5.30 -3.44 -8.07
N LYS A 336 6.31 -3.63 -7.21
CA LYS A 336 6.80 -4.94 -6.78
C LYS A 336 6.06 -5.39 -5.53
N LEU A 337 5.86 -6.70 -5.38
CA LEU A 337 5.40 -7.28 -4.12
C LEU A 337 6.36 -6.90 -3.00
N SER A 338 5.80 -6.52 -1.87
CA SER A 338 6.51 -6.00 -0.71
C SER A 338 5.60 -6.07 0.52
N SER A 339 6.14 -5.64 1.65
CA SER A 339 5.42 -5.61 2.92
C SER A 339 4.19 -4.71 2.95
N HIS A 340 4.06 -3.80 1.97
CA HIS A 340 2.86 -3.01 1.77
C HIS A 340 1.65 -3.90 1.46
N PHE A 341 1.85 -5.01 0.73
CA PHE A 341 0.78 -5.84 0.20
C PHE A 341 0.41 -7.05 1.06
N VAL A 342 0.90 -7.13 2.30
CA VAL A 342 0.59 -8.26 3.19
C VAL A 342 0.51 -7.85 4.65
N HIS A 343 -0.39 -8.52 5.37
CA HIS A 343 -0.61 -8.35 6.80
C HIS A 343 -0.50 -9.70 7.51
N ALA A 344 0.26 -9.74 8.61
CA ALA A 344 0.20 -10.87 9.53
C ALA A 344 -1.08 -10.73 10.36
N TRP A 345 -2.04 -11.62 10.14
CA TRP A 345 -3.36 -11.53 10.76
C TRP A 345 -3.56 -12.67 11.76
N LYS A 346 -3.46 -12.34 13.06
CA LYS A 346 -3.75 -13.25 14.17
C LYS A 346 -5.26 -13.37 14.36
N TYR A 347 -5.91 -14.04 13.43
CA TYR A 347 -7.34 -14.32 13.47
C TYR A 347 -7.57 -15.82 13.48
N ASP A 348 -8.39 -16.27 14.44
CA ASP A 348 -8.84 -17.65 14.50
C ASP A 348 -10.34 -17.70 14.17
N PRO A 349 -10.73 -18.22 13.00
CA PRO A 349 -12.13 -18.36 12.62
C PRO A 349 -12.93 -19.27 13.56
N SER A 350 -12.27 -20.15 14.31
CA SER A 350 -12.91 -21.06 15.27
C SER A 350 -13.27 -20.37 16.58
N TYR A 351 -12.58 -19.27 16.90
CA TYR A 351 -12.89 -18.41 18.03
C TYR A 351 -13.99 -17.42 17.65
N ILE A 352 -15.23 -17.92 17.58
CA ILE A 352 -16.41 -17.06 17.53
C ILE A 352 -16.56 -16.42 18.92
N LEU A 353 -15.84 -15.32 19.17
CA LEU A 353 -16.10 -14.51 20.35
C LEU A 353 -17.59 -14.10 20.31
N GLY A 354 -18.30 -14.39 21.41
CA GLY A 354 -19.76 -14.36 21.51
C GLY A 354 -20.45 -13.27 20.68
N ARG A 355 -21.50 -13.69 19.96
CA ARG A 355 -22.26 -13.05 18.87
C ARG A 355 -22.79 -11.61 19.02
N ASP A 356 -22.34 -10.80 19.98
CA ASP A 356 -22.89 -9.44 20.21
C ASP A 356 -21.99 -8.28 19.80
N PHE A 357 -20.76 -8.57 19.34
CA PHE A 357 -19.71 -7.57 19.10
C PHE A 357 -19.68 -6.95 17.71
N LEU A 358 -20.75 -7.07 16.91
CA LEU A 358 -20.89 -6.21 15.73
C LEU A 358 -20.86 -4.76 16.23
N PRO A 359 -19.85 -3.96 15.83
CA PRO A 359 -19.79 -2.60 16.29
C PRO A 359 -21.08 -1.84 15.96
N LYS A 360 -21.45 -0.84 16.77
CA LYS A 360 -22.74 -0.12 16.62
C LYS A 360 -22.99 0.37 15.18
N CYS A 361 -21.95 0.71 14.42
CA CYS A 361 -22.06 1.09 13.01
C CYS A 361 -22.66 -0.01 12.09
N PHE A 362 -22.61 -1.29 12.46
CA PHE A 362 -23.28 -2.38 11.76
C PHE A 362 -24.74 -2.59 12.18
N LYS A 363 -25.19 -1.97 13.29
CA LYS A 363 -26.56 -2.07 13.79
C LYS A 363 -27.47 -0.97 13.22
N GLU A 364 -26.92 0.13 12.73
CA GLU A 364 -27.68 1.26 12.20
C GLU A 364 -27.60 1.35 10.66
N ASN A 365 -28.61 0.79 9.97
CA ASN A 365 -28.75 0.81 8.51
C ASN A 365 -29.09 2.19 7.90
N LYS A 366 -28.65 3.30 8.48
CA LYS A 366 -28.95 4.65 7.95
C LYS A 366 -27.69 5.51 7.80
N VAL A 367 -26.86 5.17 6.83
CA VAL A 367 -26.05 6.20 6.16
C VAL A 367 -26.95 6.86 5.12
N SER A 368 -27.86 7.74 5.56
CA SER A 368 -28.51 8.66 4.64
C SER A 368 -27.46 9.69 4.20
N LEU A 369 -27.16 9.73 2.89
CA LEU A 369 -26.41 10.85 2.30
C LEU A 369 -27.02 12.16 2.80
N ASP A 370 -26.19 13.02 3.40
CA ASP A 370 -26.58 14.36 3.85
C ASP A 370 -27.47 15.02 2.79
N PRO A 371 -28.69 15.49 3.12
CA PRO A 371 -29.56 16.19 2.20
C PRO A 371 -28.87 17.32 1.42
N LYS A 372 -27.89 18.00 2.04
CA LYS A 372 -27.06 19.01 1.36
C LYS A 372 -26.17 18.38 0.29
N TYR A 373 -25.57 17.24 0.56
CA TYR A 373 -24.75 16.49 -0.42
C TYR A 373 -25.60 15.92 -1.55
N LYS A 374 -26.80 15.39 -1.26
CA LYS A 374 -27.77 14.94 -2.28
C LYS A 374 -28.17 16.09 -3.21
N LYS A 375 -28.39 17.29 -2.64
CA LYS A 375 -28.69 18.52 -3.39
C LYS A 375 -27.48 19.01 -4.21
N TYR A 376 -26.27 18.97 -3.64
CA TYR A 376 -25.03 19.31 -4.34
C TYR A 376 -24.80 18.40 -5.55
N MET A 377 -24.88 17.08 -5.37
CA MET A 377 -24.73 16.09 -6.45
C MET A 377 -25.78 16.27 -7.54
N LYS A 378 -27.05 16.52 -7.16
CA LYS A 378 -28.13 16.78 -8.13
C LYS A 378 -27.85 18.03 -8.97
N ASN A 379 -27.35 19.10 -8.36
CA ASN A 379 -27.00 20.34 -9.06
C ASN A 379 -25.74 20.19 -9.94
N TYR A 380 -24.76 19.44 -9.46
CA TYR A 380 -23.53 19.15 -10.19
C TYR A 380 -23.80 18.32 -11.45
N ILE A 381 -24.59 17.25 -11.32
CA ILE A 381 -25.02 16.42 -12.46
C ILE A 381 -25.80 17.28 -13.47
N LYS A 382 -26.73 18.13 -13.00
CA LYS A 382 -27.49 19.03 -13.88
C LYS A 382 -26.59 19.99 -14.69
N ARG A 383 -25.50 20.48 -14.08
CA ARG A 383 -24.51 21.34 -14.76
C ARG A 383 -23.69 20.56 -15.80
N LEU A 384 -23.28 19.34 -15.47
CA LEU A 384 -22.58 18.46 -16.40
C LEU A 384 -23.44 18.10 -17.60
N THR A 385 -24.71 17.72 -17.39
CA THR A 385 -25.63 17.41 -18.49
C THR A 385 -25.85 18.63 -19.41
N ALA A 386 -25.94 19.83 -18.84
CA ALA A 386 -26.05 21.07 -19.62
C ALA A 386 -24.76 21.41 -20.40
N ALA A 387 -23.58 21.11 -19.84
CA ALA A 387 -22.31 21.29 -20.52
C ALA A 387 -22.12 20.28 -21.67
N GLN A 388 -22.52 19.02 -21.46
CA GLN A 388 -22.50 17.98 -22.48
C GLN A 388 -23.38 18.35 -23.68
N ILE A 389 -24.60 18.86 -23.43
CA ILE A 389 -25.54 19.29 -24.48
C ILE A 389 -24.98 20.48 -25.28
N ARG A 390 -24.28 21.41 -24.63
CA ARG A 390 -23.63 22.53 -25.31
C ARG A 390 -22.46 22.11 -26.20
N MET A 391 -21.70 21.09 -25.78
CA MET A 391 -20.58 20.57 -26.57
C MET A 391 -21.06 19.77 -27.79
N THR A 392 -22.18 19.05 -27.71
CA THR A 392 -22.74 18.33 -28.87
C THR A 392 -23.47 19.23 -29.87
N GLN A 393 -23.75 20.50 -29.51
CA GLN A 393 -24.37 21.49 -30.40
C GLN A 393 -23.35 22.42 -31.09
N ALA A 394 -22.06 22.33 -30.76
CA ALA A 394 -21.03 23.12 -31.42
C ALA A 394 -20.56 22.42 -32.72
N THR A 395 -20.87 23.00 -33.87
CA THR A 395 -20.35 22.58 -35.18
C THR A 395 -18.84 22.88 -35.30
N PRO A 396 -18.06 22.04 -35.99
CA PRO A 396 -16.63 22.26 -36.15
C PRO A 396 -16.37 23.44 -37.10
N VAL A 397 -15.59 24.42 -36.65
CA VAL A 397 -15.11 25.54 -37.48
C VAL A 397 -13.85 25.09 -38.21
N THR A 398 -13.91 25.04 -39.54
CA THR A 398 -12.76 24.78 -40.42
C THR A 398 -11.88 26.04 -40.47
N THR A 399 -10.64 25.97 -39.99
CA THR A 399 -9.65 27.05 -40.11
C THR A 399 -8.85 26.94 -41.42
N PRO A 400 -8.62 28.04 -42.17
CA PRO A 400 -7.81 28.01 -43.39
C PRO A 400 -6.31 28.06 -43.06
N VAL A 401 -5.51 27.37 -43.87
CA VAL A 401 -4.04 27.35 -43.81
C VAL A 401 -3.49 28.64 -44.45
N ILE A 402 -2.64 29.37 -43.75
CA ILE A 402 -1.89 30.54 -44.26
C ILE A 402 -0.42 30.12 -44.44
N PRO A 403 0.21 30.35 -45.61
CA PRO A 403 1.62 30.05 -45.82
C PRO A 403 2.51 31.16 -45.26
N VAL A 404 3.54 30.81 -44.49
CA VAL A 404 4.54 31.75 -43.99
C VAL A 404 5.79 31.68 -44.86
N THR A 405 6.02 32.73 -45.63
CA THR A 405 7.28 33.04 -46.33
C THR A 405 8.17 33.84 -45.37
N THR A 406 9.44 33.44 -45.20
CA THR A 406 10.49 34.31 -44.64
C THR A 406 11.81 34.14 -45.42
N PRO A 407 12.62 35.21 -45.57
CA PRO A 407 13.68 35.28 -46.57
C PRO A 407 15.08 34.90 -46.05
N PHE A 408 15.93 34.56 -47.03
CA PHE A 408 17.34 34.19 -46.92
C PHE A 408 18.27 35.29 -46.36
N ILE A 409 19.23 34.90 -45.51
CA ILE A 409 20.51 35.60 -45.30
C ILE A 409 21.61 34.51 -45.27
N PRO A 410 22.63 34.54 -46.15
CA PRO A 410 23.72 33.56 -46.14
C PRO A 410 24.90 34.07 -45.30
N VAL A 411 25.74 33.15 -44.79
CA VAL A 411 27.22 33.27 -44.69
C VAL A 411 27.82 32.00 -44.04
N THR A 412 28.43 31.19 -44.91
CA THR A 412 29.75 30.55 -44.83
C THR A 412 30.16 29.67 -43.63
N THR A 413 30.23 28.36 -43.89
CA THR A 413 31.06 27.35 -43.19
C THR A 413 32.53 27.41 -43.63
N PRO A 414 33.48 26.96 -42.79
CA PRO A 414 34.69 26.30 -43.26
C PRO A 414 34.70 24.79 -42.94
N PHE A 415 35.07 24.02 -43.96
CA PHE A 415 35.38 22.59 -43.98
C PHE A 415 36.80 22.31 -43.46
N ILE A 416 37.02 21.16 -42.79
CA ILE A 416 38.29 20.40 -42.76
C ILE A 416 37.96 18.88 -42.80
N PRO A 417 38.73 18.00 -43.51
CA PRO A 417 38.18 16.90 -44.30
C PRO A 417 38.41 15.46 -43.78
N VAL A 418 37.80 14.54 -44.54
CA VAL A 418 37.65 13.08 -44.46
C VAL A 418 38.95 12.26 -44.47
N THR A 419 38.96 11.08 -43.84
CA THR A 419 39.61 9.88 -44.42
C THR A 419 38.97 8.57 -43.95
N THR A 420 38.92 7.62 -44.88
CA THR A 420 38.16 6.36 -44.91
C THR A 420 38.99 5.14 -44.48
N ARG A 421 38.33 4.07 -43.98
CA ARG A 421 38.61 2.63 -44.29
C ARG A 421 37.62 1.67 -43.57
N HIS A 422 36.99 0.79 -44.35
CA HIS A 422 36.25 -0.43 -43.99
C HIS A 422 37.21 -1.67 -43.97
N PRO A 423 36.82 -2.95 -43.67
CA PRO A 423 35.51 -3.54 -43.30
C PRO A 423 35.52 -4.62 -42.16
N ASN A 424 34.32 -5.13 -41.85
CA ASN A 424 33.95 -6.47 -41.33
C ASN A 424 34.19 -6.86 -39.85
N ASN A 425 33.08 -6.95 -39.11
CA ASN A 425 32.63 -8.27 -38.62
C ASN A 425 31.13 -8.27 -38.29
N ARG A 426 30.43 -9.26 -38.85
CA ARG A 426 29.03 -9.60 -38.60
C ARG A 426 28.89 -10.20 -37.20
N LEU A 427 28.08 -9.59 -36.33
CA LEU A 427 27.32 -10.36 -35.33
C LEU A 427 25.90 -9.79 -35.25
N LYS A 428 24.92 -10.67 -35.46
CA LYS A 428 23.48 -10.39 -35.42
C LYS A 428 23.11 -9.78 -34.07
N ARG A 429 22.56 -8.56 -34.04
CA ARG A 429 21.77 -8.08 -32.91
C ARG A 429 20.35 -8.59 -33.06
N PHE A 430 19.96 -9.54 -32.23
CA PHE A 430 18.56 -9.67 -31.84
C PHE A 430 18.20 -8.39 -31.08
N ARG A 431 17.27 -7.61 -31.63
CA ARG A 431 16.61 -6.53 -30.89
C ARG A 431 15.56 -7.20 -30.02
N ASP A 432 15.80 -7.26 -28.72
CA ASP A 432 14.83 -7.73 -27.75
C ASP A 432 13.60 -6.81 -27.75
N HIS A 433 12.43 -7.44 -27.75
CA HIS A 433 11.11 -6.80 -27.80
C HIS A 433 10.90 -5.85 -26.60
N ASP A 434 11.59 -6.09 -25.49
CA ASP A 434 11.52 -5.30 -24.26
C ASP A 434 12.12 -3.89 -24.39
N HIS A 435 13.13 -3.72 -25.24
CA HIS A 435 13.77 -2.41 -25.43
C HIS A 435 12.89 -1.43 -26.21
N MET A 436 12.06 -1.93 -27.13
CA MET A 436 11.12 -1.13 -27.91
C MET A 436 9.91 -0.71 -27.07
N VAL A 437 9.45 -1.59 -26.18
CA VAL A 437 8.39 -1.28 -25.20
C VAL A 437 8.86 -0.24 -24.18
N MET A 438 10.12 -0.31 -23.75
CA MET A 438 10.73 0.69 -22.86
C MET A 438 10.82 2.09 -23.49
N GLU A 439 11.25 2.21 -24.75
CA GLU A 439 11.29 3.52 -25.44
C GLU A 439 9.89 4.10 -25.68
N GLU A 440 8.91 3.27 -26.04
CA GLU A 440 7.53 3.72 -26.23
C GLU A 440 6.88 4.16 -24.90
N GLN A 441 7.22 3.48 -23.79
CA GLN A 441 6.76 3.85 -22.44
C GLN A 441 7.44 5.11 -21.90
N LEU A 442 8.74 5.30 -22.16
CA LEU A 442 9.45 6.54 -21.85
C LEU A 442 8.85 7.74 -22.59
N THR A 443 8.48 7.55 -23.86
CA THR A 443 7.85 8.59 -24.68
C THR A 443 6.43 8.94 -24.17
N LYS A 444 5.67 7.94 -23.71
CA LYS A 444 4.36 8.15 -23.06
C LYS A 444 4.49 8.84 -21.70
N ARG A 445 5.54 8.53 -20.93
CA ARG A 445 5.83 9.16 -19.63
C ARG A 445 6.20 10.63 -19.76
N MET A 446 7.07 10.99 -20.71
CA MET A 446 7.44 12.40 -20.94
C MET A 446 6.23 13.25 -21.38
N LYS A 447 5.31 12.69 -22.16
CA LYS A 447 4.04 13.36 -22.51
C LYS A 447 3.13 13.57 -21.31
N LEU A 448 3.07 12.62 -20.37
CA LEU A 448 2.24 12.72 -19.17
C LEU A 448 2.81 13.73 -18.16
N GLU A 449 4.14 13.77 -17.99
CA GLU A 449 4.82 14.74 -17.12
C GLU A 449 4.64 16.18 -17.65
N ALA A 450 4.68 16.39 -18.97
CA ALA A 450 4.42 17.71 -19.58
C ALA A 450 2.98 18.21 -19.42
N MET A 451 2.00 17.30 -19.23
CA MET A 451 0.59 17.65 -19.04
C MET A 451 0.22 17.96 -17.57
N MET A 452 1.07 17.62 -16.60
CA MET A 452 0.82 17.86 -15.18
C MET A 452 1.43 19.17 -14.64
N THR A 453 2.11 19.95 -15.49
CA THR A 453 2.76 21.21 -15.14
C THR A 453 1.97 22.47 -15.55
N TRP A 454 0.65 22.39 -15.71
CA TRP A 454 -0.23 23.56 -15.94
C TRP A 454 -1.45 23.56 -15.03
#